data_AF-D2ZNH4-F1
#
_entry.id   AF-D2ZNH4-F1
#
_cell.length_a   1.000
_cell.length_b   1.000
_cell.length_c   1.000
_cell.angle_alpha   90.00
_cell.angle_beta   90.00
_cell.angle_gamma   90.00
#
_symmetry.space_group_name_H-M   'P 1'
#
loop_
_entity.id
_entity.type
_entity.pdbx_description
1 polymer ?
#
loop_
_entity_poly.entity_id
_entity_poly.type
_entity_poly.pdbx_seq_one_letter_code
_entity_poly.pdbx_strand_id
1 'polypeptide(L)'
;MKKLSLTPDKAVEYLKDNVKIHDNLEISYNRIFGSGEVLNMDFSEYFGKPGFKMLLSLDGDSINPTVEIDVYEIEDDLIEFIHHPVEGDDVEVTVV
;
A
#
# COMPACT_ATOMS: atom_id res chain seq x y z
N MET A 1 -8.45 -15.86 0.76
CA MET A 1 -8.40 -14.64 1.61
C MET A 1 -7.93 -14.97 3.02
N LYS A 2 -6.68 -14.60 3.34
CA LYS A 2 -6.06 -14.69 4.67
C LYS A 2 -6.28 -13.37 5.41
N LYS A 3 -6.46 -13.42 6.74
CA LYS A 3 -6.61 -12.22 7.58
C LYS A 3 -5.44 -12.09 8.55
N LEU A 4 -4.89 -10.88 8.68
CA LEU A 4 -3.79 -10.55 9.58
C LEU A 4 -4.15 -9.32 10.42
N SER A 5 -3.67 -9.29 11.65
CA SER A 5 -3.67 -8.09 12.49
C SER A 5 -2.22 -7.76 12.82
N LEU A 6 -1.74 -6.61 12.38
CA LEU A 6 -0.33 -6.22 12.45
C LEU A 6 -0.19 -4.86 13.15
N THR A 7 0.91 -4.65 13.85
CA THR A 7 1.29 -3.31 14.30
C THR A 7 1.72 -2.44 13.10
N PRO A 8 1.73 -1.11 13.19
CA PRO A 8 2.09 -0.22 12.08
C PRO A 8 3.42 -0.59 11.39
N ASP A 9 4.47 -0.83 12.17
CA ASP A 9 5.79 -1.25 11.66
C ASP A 9 5.71 -2.56 10.86
N LYS A 10 4.93 -3.52 11.33
CA LYS A 10 4.73 -4.82 10.66
C LYS A 10 3.84 -4.72 9.43
N ALA A 11 2.89 -3.79 9.42
CA ALA A 11 2.08 -3.49 8.26
C ALA A 11 2.93 -2.88 7.14
N VAL A 12 3.83 -1.95 7.47
CA VAL A 12 4.80 -1.36 6.52
C VAL A 12 5.80 -2.41 6.01
N GLU A 13 6.35 -3.26 6.89
CA GLU A 13 7.21 -4.39 6.50
C GLU A 13 6.47 -5.35 5.55
N TYR A 14 5.20 -5.65 5.84
CA TYR A 14 4.38 -6.49 4.96
C TYR A 14 4.28 -5.90 3.55
N LEU A 15 3.93 -4.61 3.42
CA LEU A 15 3.82 -3.94 2.13
C LEU A 15 5.14 -4.02 1.36
N LYS A 16 6.27 -3.76 2.03
CA LYS A 16 7.59 -3.81 1.44
C LYS A 16 7.99 -5.20 0.93
N ASP A 17 7.72 -6.24 1.72
CA ASP A 17 8.20 -7.59 1.41
C ASP A 17 7.27 -8.35 0.46
N ASN A 18 5.96 -8.10 0.52
CA ASN A 18 4.95 -8.93 -0.14
C ASN A 18 4.30 -8.27 -1.36
N VAL A 19 4.07 -6.95 -1.34
CA VAL A 19 3.47 -6.26 -2.49
C VAL A 19 4.49 -6.14 -3.61
N LYS A 20 4.03 -6.31 -4.85
CA LYS A 20 4.80 -6.19 -6.09
C LYS A 20 4.09 -5.26 -7.07
N ILE A 21 4.87 -4.76 -8.03
CA ILE A 21 4.31 -4.05 -9.19
C ILE A 21 3.35 -5.00 -9.92
N HIS A 22 2.22 -4.46 -10.37
CA HIS A 22 1.06 -5.14 -10.95
C HIS A 22 0.11 -5.84 -9.98
N ASP A 23 0.42 -5.92 -8.69
CA ASP A 23 -0.57 -6.33 -7.69
C ASP A 23 -1.61 -5.22 -7.52
N ASN A 24 -2.84 -5.60 -7.13
CA ASN A 24 -3.86 -4.63 -6.75
C ASN A 24 -3.84 -4.43 -5.23
N LEU A 25 -4.03 -3.19 -4.80
CA LEU A 25 -4.06 -2.81 -3.41
C LEU A 25 -5.29 -1.94 -3.13
N GLU A 26 -6.08 -2.36 -2.14
CA GLU A 26 -7.06 -1.50 -1.48
C GLU A 26 -6.42 -1.01 -0.18
N ILE A 27 -6.21 0.30 0.01
CA ILE A 27 -5.50 0.85 1.16
C ILE A 27 -6.30 2.00 1.79
N SER A 28 -6.39 1.97 3.11
CA SER A 28 -7.09 2.96 3.94
C SER A 28 -6.13 3.62 4.93
N TYR A 29 -6.02 4.94 4.87
CA TYR A 29 -5.22 5.74 5.82
C TYR A 29 -5.81 7.15 5.95
N ASN A 30 -5.80 7.74 7.14
CA ASN A 30 -6.28 9.13 7.37
C ASN A 30 -7.59 9.53 6.63
N ARG A 31 -8.61 8.66 6.63
CA ARG A 31 -9.90 8.82 5.91
C ARG A 31 -9.81 8.86 4.38
N ILE A 32 -8.66 8.57 3.81
CA ILE A 32 -8.42 8.35 2.38
C ILE A 32 -8.55 6.85 2.13
N PHE A 33 -9.23 6.51 1.04
CA PHE A 33 -9.31 5.16 0.51
C PHE A 33 -8.80 5.19 -0.93
N GLY A 34 -7.80 4.36 -1.24
CA GLY A 34 -7.30 4.13 -2.58
C GLY A 34 -7.43 2.67 -2.96
N SER A 35 -7.94 2.38 -4.15
CA SER A 35 -8.02 1.03 -4.72
C SER A 35 -7.44 1.04 -6.11
N GLY A 36 -6.49 0.16 -6.40
CA GLY A 36 -6.05 -0.09 -7.77
C GLY A 36 -4.66 -0.71 -7.89
N GLU A 37 -4.10 -0.65 -9.10
CA GLU A 37 -2.87 -1.35 -9.49
C GLU A 37 -1.61 -0.62 -9.01
N VAL A 38 -0.68 -1.36 -8.40
CA VAL A 38 0.64 -0.84 -8.05
C VAL A 38 1.49 -0.71 -9.31
N LEU A 39 1.78 0.54 -9.71
CA LEU A 39 2.60 0.85 -10.89
C LEU A 39 4.10 0.95 -10.58
N ASN A 40 4.45 1.36 -9.37
CA ASN A 40 5.84 1.53 -8.97
C ASN A 40 6.02 1.45 -7.44
N MET A 41 7.21 1.03 -7.01
CA MET A 41 7.66 1.07 -5.62
C MET A 41 9.07 1.67 -5.58
N ASP A 42 9.24 2.82 -4.92
CA ASP A 42 10.52 3.50 -4.79
C ASP A 42 10.99 3.47 -3.32
N PHE A 43 12.21 2.96 -3.12
CA PHE A 43 12.85 2.82 -1.82
C PHE A 43 14.09 3.71 -1.68
N SER A 44 14.21 4.74 -2.53
CA SER A 44 15.33 5.68 -2.53
C SER A 44 15.40 6.49 -1.23
N GLU A 45 16.57 7.09 -0.97
CA GLU A 45 16.74 8.02 0.14
C GLU A 45 16.30 9.43 -0.26
N TYR A 46 15.48 10.09 0.57
CA TYR A 46 15.06 11.47 0.40
C TYR A 46 15.49 12.30 1.61
N PHE A 47 16.22 13.39 1.38
CA PHE A 47 16.68 14.30 2.44
C PHE A 47 17.45 13.60 3.59
N GLY A 48 18.22 12.56 3.29
CA GLY A 48 18.98 11.80 4.30
C GLY A 48 18.16 10.77 5.06
N LYS A 49 16.92 10.48 4.65
CA LYS A 49 16.03 9.49 5.27
C LYS A 49 15.62 8.40 4.27
N PRO A 50 15.51 7.13 4.69
CA PRO A 50 14.95 6.08 3.83
C PRO A 50 13.54 6.44 3.38
N GLY A 51 13.25 6.26 2.10
CA GLY A 51 11.92 6.42 1.52
C GLY A 51 11.24 5.09 1.28
N PHE A 52 9.91 5.11 1.27
CA PHE A 52 9.09 4.03 0.72
C PHE A 52 7.85 4.66 0.09
N LYS A 53 7.90 4.86 -1.22
CA LYS A 53 6.82 5.45 -2.01
C LYS A 53 6.19 4.41 -2.92
N MET A 54 4.86 4.39 -2.96
CA MET A 54 4.09 3.54 -3.87
C MET A 54 3.27 4.40 -4.82
N LEU A 55 3.32 4.09 -6.11
CA LEU A 55 2.45 4.73 -7.11
C LEU A 55 1.32 3.76 -7.45
N LEU A 56 0.07 4.15 -7.19
CA LEU A 56 -1.12 3.38 -7.51
C LEU A 56 -1.88 4.02 -8.68
N SER A 57 -2.38 3.20 -9.59
CA SER A 57 -3.36 3.57 -10.62
C SER A 57 -4.75 3.26 -10.08
N LEU A 58 -5.53 4.28 -9.74
CA LEU A 58 -6.84 4.06 -9.11
C LEU A 58 -7.87 3.49 -10.08
N ASP A 59 -8.67 2.53 -9.59
CA ASP A 59 -9.81 1.97 -10.31
C ASP A 59 -10.95 2.98 -10.39
N GLY A 60 -11.41 3.34 -11.60
CA GLY A 60 -12.60 4.18 -11.78
C GLY A 60 -12.79 4.75 -13.19
N ASP A 61 -14.02 5.17 -13.51
CA ASP A 61 -14.42 5.87 -14.76
C ASP A 61 -13.79 7.27 -14.92
N SER A 62 -13.04 7.72 -13.91
CA SER A 62 -12.25 8.94 -13.93
C SER A 62 -11.01 8.78 -14.80
N ILE A 63 -10.71 9.78 -15.62
CA ILE A 63 -9.51 9.86 -16.47
C ILE A 63 -8.25 9.75 -15.60
N ASN A 64 -7.78 8.52 -15.38
CA ASN A 64 -6.55 8.05 -14.73
C ASN A 64 -5.94 8.96 -13.64
N PRO A 65 -6.54 9.07 -12.43
CA PRO A 65 -5.81 9.61 -11.30
C PRO A 65 -4.85 8.55 -10.74
N THR A 66 -3.56 8.73 -11.00
CA THR A 66 -2.52 8.04 -10.23
C THR A 66 -2.33 8.74 -8.89
N VAL A 67 -2.10 7.98 -7.83
CA VAL A 67 -1.76 8.51 -6.50
C VAL A 67 -0.38 7.99 -6.07
N GLU A 68 0.47 8.90 -5.60
CA GLU A 68 1.72 8.53 -4.92
C GLU A 68 1.48 8.58 -3.42
N ILE A 69 1.81 7.49 -2.74
CA ILE A 69 1.68 7.32 -1.30
C ILE A 69 3.09 7.17 -0.72
N ASP A 70 3.49 8.06 0.18
CA ASP A 70 4.68 7.87 1.01
C ASP A 70 4.28 7.05 2.26
N VAL A 71 4.63 5.77 2.25
CA VAL A 71 4.19 4.78 3.23
C VAL A 71 4.73 5.08 4.62
N TYR A 72 5.95 5.62 4.72
CA TYR A 72 6.51 6.03 6.01
C TYR A 72 5.86 7.30 6.56
N GLU A 73 5.38 8.21 5.70
CA GLU A 73 4.64 9.39 6.18
C GLU A 73 3.24 9.02 6.68
N ILE A 74 2.62 7.97 6.15
CA ILE A 74 1.28 7.52 6.56
C ILE A 74 1.30 6.37 7.57
N GLU A 75 2.47 5.93 8.06
CA GLU A 75 2.60 4.74 8.93
C GLU A 75 1.68 4.82 10.16
N ASP A 76 1.72 5.96 10.87
CA ASP A 76 0.90 6.20 12.07
C ASP A 76 -0.61 6.35 11.76
N ASP A 77 -0.94 6.65 10.51
CA ASP A 77 -2.30 6.89 10.01
C ASP A 77 -2.88 5.67 9.25
N LEU A 78 -2.10 4.61 9.05
CA LEU A 78 -2.49 3.41 8.33
C LEU A 78 -3.53 2.62 9.13
N ILE A 79 -4.68 2.34 8.51
CA ILE A 79 -5.81 1.69 9.18
C ILE A 79 -5.89 0.22 8.77
N GLU A 80 -5.96 -0.03 7.48
CA GLU A 80 -6.10 -1.37 6.90
C GLU A 80 -5.75 -1.36 5.41
N PHE A 81 -5.46 -2.54 4.88
CA PHE A 81 -5.37 -2.75 3.45
C PHE A 81 -5.72 -4.19 3.06
N ILE A 82 -6.15 -4.36 1.81
CA ILE A 82 -6.32 -5.65 1.16
C ILE A 82 -5.32 -5.73 0.01
N HIS A 83 -4.45 -6.73 0.08
CA HIS A 83 -3.49 -7.04 -0.97
C HIS A 83 -4.04 -8.16 -1.85
N HIS A 84 -4.17 -7.87 -3.15
CA HIS A 84 -4.59 -8.77 -4.20
C HIS A 84 -3.39 -9.09 -5.11
N PRO A 85 -2.58 -10.09 -4.76
CA PRO A 85 -1.43 -10.45 -5.57
C PRO A 85 -1.86 -10.99 -6.93
N VAL A 86 -1.07 -10.75 -7.97
CA VAL A 86 -1.28 -11.36 -9.30
C VAL A 86 -1.25 -12.89 -9.21
N GLU A 87 -0.38 -13.42 -8.35
CA GLU A 87 -0.28 -14.84 -8.04
C GLU A 87 -0.37 -15.08 -6.53
N GLY A 88 -1.43 -15.78 -6.10
CA GLY A 88 -1.60 -16.16 -4.70
C GLY A 88 -3.03 -15.95 -4.22
N ASP A 89 -3.18 -15.96 -2.90
CA ASP A 89 -4.45 -15.67 -2.24
C ASP A 89 -4.45 -14.24 -1.70
N ASP A 90 -5.61 -13.57 -1.77
CA ASP A 90 -5.82 -12.28 -1.14
C ASP A 90 -5.43 -12.28 0.34
N VAL A 91 -4.88 -11.16 0.82
CA VAL A 91 -4.53 -10.94 2.21
C VAL A 91 -5.13 -9.63 2.71
N GLU A 92 -6.01 -9.73 3.69
CA GLU A 92 -6.59 -8.59 4.41
C GLU A 92 -5.75 -8.33 5.68
N VAL A 93 -5.30 -7.09 5.85
CA VAL A 93 -4.49 -6.65 6.97
C VAL A 93 -5.21 -5.52 7.70
N THR A 94 -5.46 -5.71 9.00
CA THR A 94 -5.92 -4.65 9.92
C THR A 94 -4.75 -4.19 10.78
N VAL A 95 -4.57 -2.88 10.93
CA VAL A 95 -3.53 -2.31 11.79
C VAL A 95 -4.07 -2.15 13.21
N VAL A 96 -3.32 -2.63 14.23
CA VAL A 96 -3.72 -2.68 15.66
C VAL A 96 -2.66 -2.17 16.62
#